data_AF-A0A2E7W1Y3-F1
#
_entry.id   AF-A0A2E7W1Y3-F1
#
_cell.length_a   1.000
_cell.length_b   1.000
_cell.length_c   1.000
_cell.angle_alpha   90.00
_cell.angle_beta   90.00
_cell.angle_gamma   90.00
#
_symmetry.space_group_name_H-M   'P 1'
#
loop_
_entity.id
_entity.type
_entity.pdbx_description
1 polymer ?
#
loop_
_entity_poly.entity_id
_entity_poly.type
_entity_poly.pdbx_seq_one_letter_code
_entity_poly.pdbx_strand_id
1 'polypeptide(L)' 'MQNKLTPRFLLIGLVLVWGFWSLWPTIKLQNLSDDEKDVLRVEGKLEEIETKAIKQGLDLKGGMYIVL' A
#
# COMPACT_ATOMS: atom_id res chain seq x y z
N MET A 1 18.51 -22.06 32.37
CA MET A 1 17.31 -21.63 31.62
C MET A 1 17.75 -20.58 30.61
N GLN A 2 18.10 -20.97 29.38
CA GLN A 2 18.57 -20.03 28.36
C GLN A 2 17.36 -19.40 27.66
N ASN A 3 17.21 -18.09 27.82
CA ASN A 3 16.07 -17.33 27.32
C ASN A 3 16.02 -17.38 25.79
N LYS A 4 15.04 -18.11 25.25
CA LYS A 4 14.72 -18.27 23.82
C LYS A 4 14.10 -16.99 23.22
N LEU A 5 14.73 -15.84 23.43
CA LEU A 5 14.23 -14.55 22.92
C LEU A 5 14.62 -14.32 21.45
N THR A 6 15.71 -14.94 20.97
CA THR A 6 16.20 -14.88 19.59
C THR A 6 15.16 -15.26 18.53
N PRO A 7 14.42 -16.38 18.62
CA PRO A 7 13.42 -16.73 17.61
C PRO A 7 12.24 -15.75 17.57
N ARG A 8 11.87 -15.14 18.71
CA ARG A 8 10.79 -14.16 18.76
C ARG A 8 11.16 -12.88 18.01
N PHE A 9 12.38 -12.38 18.19
CA PHE A 9 12.84 -11.19 17.47
C PHE A 9 13.00 -11.43 15.96
N LEU A 10 13.41 -12.64 15.57
CA LEU A 10 13.45 -13.02 14.15
C LEU A 10 12.05 -12.99 13.51
N LEU A 11 11.03 -13.52 14.19
CA LEU A 11 9.65 -13.44 13.71
C LEU A 11 9.13 -12.01 13.63
N ILE A 12 9.41 -11.19 14.64
CA ILE A 12 9.01 -9.77 14.62
C ILE A 12 9.69 -9.05 13.45
N GLY A 13 11.00 -9.26 13.24
CA GLY A 13 11.72 -8.68 12.11
C GLY A 13 11.13 -9.09 10.76
N LEU A 14 10.80 -10.38 10.60
CA LEU A 14 10.17 -10.89 9.39
C LEU A 14 8.81 -10.23 9.12
N VAL A 15 7.95 -10.14 10.15
CA VAL A 15 6.62 -9.50 10.02
C VAL A 15 6.76 -8.01 9.72
N LEU A 16 7.73 -7.32 10.35
CA LEU A 16 7.97 -5.90 10.07
C LEU A 16 8.41 -5.68 8.62
N VAL A 17 9.40 -6.44 8.14
CA VAL A 17 9.85 -6.36 6.74
C VAL A 17 8.69 -6.63 5.79
N TRP A 18 7.87 -7.63 6.08
CA TRP A 18 6.67 -7.93 5.29
C TRP A 18 5.67 -6.77 5.30
N GLY A 19 5.44 -6.16 6.47
CA GLY A 19 4.56 -5.01 6.62
C GLY A 19 5.03 -3.81 5.80
N PHE A 20 6.31 -3.46 5.89
CA PHE A 20 6.89 -2.38 5.07
C PHE A 20 6.80 -2.69 3.57
N TRP A 21 7.10 -3.92 3.16
CA TRP A 21 7.00 -4.33 1.77
C TRP A 21 5.56 -4.26 1.23
N SER A 22 4.58 -4.63 2.06
CA SER A 22 3.16 -4.54 1.71
C SER A 22 2.64 -3.09 1.62
N LEU A 23 3.26 -2.14 2.34
CA LEU A 23 2.88 -0.73 2.31
C LEU A 23 3.53 0.05 1.15
N TRP A 24 4.64 -0.45 0.61
CA TRP A 24 5.36 0.14 -0.51
C TRP A 24 4.49 0.54 -1.72
N PRO A 25 3.58 -0.30 -2.26
CA PRO A 25 2.73 0.09 -3.40
C PRO A 25 1.82 1.26 -3.07
N THR A 26 1.36 1.37 -1.82
CA THR A 26 0.51 2.48 -1.36
C THR A 26 1.27 3.80 -1.35
N ILE A 27 2.51 3.80 -0.85
CA ILE A 27 3.37 4.99 -0.83
C ILE A 27 3.71 5.40 -2.27
N LYS A 28 4.01 4.43 -3.15
CA LYS A 28 4.29 4.70 -4.57
C LYS A 28 3.09 5.36 -5.25
N LEU A 29 1.87 4.86 -5.00
CA LEU A 29 0.64 5.42 -5.56
C LEU A 29 0.36 6.85 -5.09
N GLN A 30 0.62 7.14 -3.81
CA GLN A 30 0.39 8.48 -3.25
C GLN A 30 1.42 9.51 -3.72
N ASN A 31 2.67 9.09 -3.97
CA ASN A 31 3.71 9.97 -4.48
C ASN A 31 3.65 10.22 -5.99
N LEU A 32 2.79 9.49 -6.72
CA LEU A 32 2.60 9.70 -8.15
C LEU A 32 1.89 11.03 -8.39
N SER A 33 2.50 11.87 -9.22
CA SER A 33 1.87 13.10 -9.73
C SER A 33 0.74 12.76 -10.71
N ASP A 34 -0.18 13.70 -10.92
CA ASP A 34 -1.34 13.45 -11.80
C ASP A 34 -0.91 13.19 -13.25
N ASP A 35 0.16 13.83 -13.72
CA ASP A 35 0.75 13.57 -15.04
C ASP A 35 1.28 12.14 -15.16
N GLU A 36 1.98 11.63 -14.13
CA GLU A 36 2.49 10.26 -14.13
C GLU A 36 1.37 9.23 -13.99
N LYS A 37 0.30 9.55 -13.25
CA LYS A 37 -0.90 8.71 -13.20
C LYS A 37 -1.53 8.59 -14.58
N ASP A 38 -1.64 9.69 -15.33
CA ASP A 38 -2.19 9.65 -16.68
C ASP A 38 -1.33 8.85 -17.65
N VAL A 39 0.00 8.96 -17.57
CA VAL A 39 0.92 8.11 -18.34
C VAL A 39 0.74 6.63 -17.98
N LEU A 40 0.70 6.30 -16.68
CA LEU A 40 0.51 4.92 -16.21
C LEU A 40 -0.90 4.38 -16.53
N ARG A 41 -1.90 5.25 -16.64
CA ARG A 41 -3.27 4.92 -17.06
C ARG A 41 -3.30 4.53 -18.52
N VAL A 42 -2.60 5.29 -19.38
CA VAL A 42 -2.45 4.97 -20.81
C VAL A 42 -1.65 3.67 -21.00
N GLU A 43 -0.64 3.42 -20.16
CA GLU A 43 0.12 2.16 -20.17
C GLU A 43 -0.63 0.96 -19.55
N GLY A 44 -1.80 1.16 -18.95
CA GLY A 44 -2.58 0.11 -18.26
C GLY A 44 -1.94 -0.41 -16.97
N LYS A 45 -0.86 0.22 -16.49
CA LYS A 45 -0.12 -0.19 -15.27
C LYS A 45 -0.65 0.47 -14.01
N LEU A 46 -1.45 1.52 -14.14
CA LEU A 46 -2.03 2.22 -12.99
C LEU A 46 -2.93 1.31 -12.18
N GLU A 47 -3.77 0.50 -12.84
CA GLU A 47 -4.72 -0.41 -12.19
C GLU A 47 -4.02 -1.51 -11.38
N GLU A 48 -2.86 -1.98 -11.84
CA GLU A 48 -2.04 -2.96 -11.13
C GLU A 48 -1.48 -2.39 -9.82
N ILE A 49 -1.03 -1.13 -9.85
CA ILE A 49 -0.50 -0.42 -8.69
C ILE A 49 -1.63 -0.08 -7.71
N GLU A 50 -2.78 0.39 -8.20
CA GLU A 50 -3.97 0.67 -7.39
C GLU A 50 -4.53 -0.58 -6.72
N THR A 51 -4.54 -1.72 -7.41
CA THR A 51 -5.04 -2.98 -6.85
C THR A 51 -4.15 -3.52 -5.75
N LYS A 52 -2.83 -3.31 -5.85
CA LYS A 52 -1.84 -3.70 -4.82
C LYS A 52 -1.75 -2.69 -3.67
N ALA A 53 -2.18 -1.45 -3.90
CA ALA A 53 -2.24 -0.41 -2.89
C ALA A 53 -3.48 -0.55 -1.99
N ILE A 54 -3.43 0.10 -0.83
CA ILE A 54 -4.59 0.17 0.07
C ILE A 54 -5.69 0.99 -0.61
N LYS A 55 -6.85 0.35 -0.83
CA LYS A 55 -8.04 1.02 -1.37
C LYS A 55 -8.56 2.03 -0.36
N GLN A 56 -8.43 3.31 -0.69
CA GLN A 56 -8.94 4.39 0.14
C GLN A 56 -10.48 4.39 0.12
N GLY A 57 -11.07 4.57 1.31
CA GLY A 57 -12.51 4.83 1.42
C GLY A 57 -12.88 6.16 0.77
N LEU A 58 -14.16 6.38 0.52
CA LEU A 58 -14.66 7.60 -0.13
C LEU A 58 -14.24 8.89 0.60
N ASP A 59 -14.21 8.86 1.93
CA ASP A 59 -13.78 9.97 2.78
C ASP A 59 -12.32 10.37 2.53
N LEU A 60 -11.44 9.37 2.33
CA LEU A 60 -10.01 9.58 2.09
C LEU A 60 -9.68 9.83 0.62
N LYS A 61 -10.51 9.34 -0.30
CA LYS A 61 -10.35 9.54 -1.75
C LYS A 61 -10.94 10.88 -2.21
N GLY A 62 -11.85 11.46 -1.43
CA GLY A 62 -12.58 12.67 -1.78
C GLY A 62 -13.59 12.41 -2.88
N GLY A 63 -14.82 12.07 -2.51
CA GLY A 63 -15.94 11.91 -3.44
C GLY A 63 -17.29 12.10 -2.75
N MET A 64 -18.37 12.06 -3.52
CA MET A 64 -19.73 12.30 -3.02
C MET A 64 -20.55 11.02 -3.05
N TYR A 65 -21.06 10.57 -1.90
CA TYR A 65 -22.01 9.47 -1.83
C TYR A 65 -23.43 10.05 -1.90
N ILE A 66 -24.17 9.71 -2.95
CA ILE A 66 -25.57 10.11 -3.11
C ILE A 66 -26.44 8.87 -2.92
N VAL A 67 -27.32 8.88 -1.91
CA VAL A 67 -28.39 7.90 -1.71
C VAL A 67 -29.69 8.49 -2.25
N LEU A 68 -30.41 7.69 -3.03
CA LEU A 68 -31.70 8.03 -3.63
C LEU A 68 -32.85 7.59 -2.73
#